data_AF-A0A561VEY3-F1
#
_entry.id   AF-A0A561VEY3-F1
#
_cell.length_a   1.000
_cell.length_b   1.000
_cell.length_c   1.000
_cell.angle_alpha   90.00
_cell.angle_beta   90.00
_cell.angle_gamma   90.00
#
_symmetry.space_group_name_H-M   'P 1'
#
loop_
_entity.id
_entity.type
_entity.pdbx_description
1 polymer ?
#
loop_
_entity_poly.entity_id
_entity_poly.type
_entity_poly.pdbx_seq_one_letter_code
_entity_poly.pdbx_strand_id
1 'polypeptide(L)' 'MLPSHINITRVALAAAGRFGFALAGGYAVSAHGMGSRLSGDVDLFTAWDLRASFPEAVDNVIKALEEHPPIHGHLPD' A
#
# COMPACT_ATOMS: atom_id res chain seq x y z
N MET A 1 10.38 3.36 5.90
CA MET A 1 9.46 2.28 5.47
C MET A 1 10.26 0.98 5.38
N LEU A 2 9.71 -0.14 5.85
CA LEU A 2 10.37 -1.45 5.76
C LEU A 2 10.48 -1.91 4.30
N PRO A 3 11.52 -2.69 3.91
CA PRO A 3 11.68 -3.16 2.52
C PRO A 3 10.48 -3.95 1.99
N SER A 4 9.89 -4.81 2.83
CA SER A 4 8.66 -5.55 2.51
C SER A 4 7.49 -4.60 2.23
N HIS A 5 7.34 -3.52 3.02
CA HIS A 5 6.27 -2.54 2.85
C HIS A 5 6.48 -1.65 1.63
N ILE A 6 7.74 -1.41 1.21
CA ILE A 6 8.04 -0.75 -0.08
C ILE A 6 7.52 -1.62 -1.23
N ASN A 7 7.75 -2.94 -1.18
CA ASN A 7 7.25 -3.86 -2.21
C ASN A 7 5.72 -3.87 -2.26
N ILE A 8 5.07 -4.03 -1.09
CA ILE A 8 3.61 -3.99 -0.97
C ILE A 8 3.05 -2.68 -1.55
N THR A 9 3.62 -1.54 -1.15
CA THR A 9 3.20 -0.21 -1.62
C THR A 9 3.30 -0.10 -3.14
N ARG A 10 4.42 -0.54 -3.73
CA ARG A 10 4.61 -0.48 -5.18
C ARG A 10 3.61 -1.35 -5.94
N VAL A 11 3.44 -2.60 -5.52
CA VAL A 11 2.53 -3.56 -6.17
C VAL A 11 1.08 -3.07 -6.06
N ALA A 12 0.66 -2.67 -4.86
CA ALA A 12 -0.70 -2.23 -4.62
C ALA A 12 -1.04 -0.92 -5.35
N LEU A 13 -0.14 0.07 -5.36
CA LEU A 13 -0.34 1.31 -6.12
C LEU A 13 -0.37 1.08 -7.64
N ALA A 14 0.43 0.15 -8.15
CA ALA A 14 0.41 -0.20 -9.57
C ALA A 14 -0.94 -0.87 -9.96
N ALA A 15 -1.44 -1.78 -9.13
CA ALA A 15 -2.71 -2.47 -9.37
C ALA A 15 -3.93 -1.56 -9.22
N ALA A 16 -3.88 -0.63 -8.24
CA ALA A 16 -5.00 0.23 -7.90
C ALA A 16 -4.95 1.62 -8.56
N GLY A 17 -3.88 1.97 -9.28
CA GLY A 17 -3.64 3.32 -9.78
C GLY A 17 -4.77 3.87 -10.67
N ARG A 18 -5.40 3.02 -11.48
CA ARG A 18 -6.55 3.41 -12.32
C ARG A 18 -7.79 3.84 -11.51
N PHE A 19 -7.85 3.46 -10.23
CA PHE A 19 -8.93 3.79 -9.30
C PHE A 19 -8.57 4.95 -8.37
N GLY A 20 -7.53 5.74 -8.70
CA GLY A 20 -7.17 6.94 -7.97
C GLY A 20 -6.64 6.72 -6.56
N PHE A 21 -6.08 5.53 -6.27
CA PHE A 21 -5.49 5.25 -4.97
C PHE A 21 -4.17 6.00 -4.77
N ALA A 22 -3.97 6.49 -3.55
CA ALA A 22 -2.74 7.12 -3.09
C ALA A 22 -2.27 6.51 -1.77
N LEU A 23 -0.97 6.62 -1.49
CA LEU A 23 -0.40 6.23 -0.20
C LEU A 23 -1.00 7.08 0.92
N ALA A 24 -1.32 6.41 2.03
CA ALA A 24 -1.98 7.00 3.18
C ALA A 24 -1.22 6.73 4.49
N GLY A 25 -1.84 7.13 5.59
CA GLY A 25 -1.42 6.74 6.93
C GLY A 25 -0.01 7.18 7.32
N GLY A 26 0.62 6.41 8.20
CA GLY A 26 1.95 6.73 8.75
C GLY A 26 3.04 6.82 7.68
N TYR A 27 2.90 6.06 6.60
CA TYR A 27 3.85 6.11 5.48
C TYR A 27 3.70 7.32 4.58
N ALA A 28 2.49 7.81 4.34
CA ALA A 28 2.33 9.10 3.66
C ALA A 28 2.93 10.24 4.48
N VAL A 29 2.64 10.26 5.78
CA VAL A 29 3.10 11.32 6.71
C VAL A 29 4.64 11.34 6.79
N SER A 30 5.26 10.17 7.00
CA SER A 30 6.73 10.07 7.02
C SER A 30 7.39 10.32 5.66
N ALA A 31 6.74 9.95 4.54
CA ALA A 31 7.24 10.27 3.20
C ALA A 31 7.28 11.79 2.92
N HIS A 32 6.45 12.56 3.60
CA HIS A 32 6.46 14.03 3.56
C HIS A 32 7.32 14.67 4.66
N GLY A 33 8.21 13.90 5.31
CA GLY A 33 9.15 14.41 6.30
C GLY A 33 8.52 14.71 7.67
N MET A 34 7.29 14.27 7.90
CA MET A 34 6.60 14.45 9.19
C MET A 34 6.73 13.15 10.01
N GLY A 35 7.51 13.20 11.09
CA GLY A 35 7.71 12.06 11.98
C GLY A 35 8.49 10.89 11.39
N SER A 36 8.90 9.96 12.25
CA SER A 36 9.77 8.83 11.90
C SER A 36 9.29 7.48 12.46
N ARG A 37 8.06 7.44 13.00
CA ARG A 37 7.48 6.22 13.54
C ARG A 37 7.27 5.20 12.42
N LEU A 38 7.79 3.99 12.62
CA LEU A 38 7.52 2.85 11.73
C LEU A 38 6.02 2.48 11.80
N SER A 39 5.40 2.30 10.63
CA SER A 39 4.03 1.76 10.52
C SER A 39 4.06 0.24 10.42
N GLY A 40 3.11 -0.42 11.09
CA GLY A 40 2.93 -1.87 11.02
C GLY A 40 2.24 -2.35 9.74
N ASP A 41 1.73 -1.41 8.95
CA ASP A 41 0.81 -1.60 7.83
C ASP A 41 1.10 -0.61 6.68
N VAL A 42 0.51 -0.87 5.52
CA VAL A 42 0.49 0.03 4.37
C VAL A 42 -0.96 0.43 4.11
N ASP A 43 -1.27 1.70 4.31
CA ASP A 43 -2.59 2.25 4.05
C ASP A 43 -2.65 2.86 2.64
N LEU A 44 -3.71 2.58 1.90
CA LEU A 44 -4.06 3.30 0.67
C LEU A 44 -5.47 3.89 0.79
N PHE A 45 -5.68 5.09 0.27
CA PHE A 45 -7.01 5.70 0.19
C PHE A 45 -7.34 6.09 -1.25
N THR A 46 -8.63 6.22 -1.56
CA THR A 46 -9.12 6.81 -2.82
C THR A 46 -10.24 7.82 -2.53
N ALA A 47 -10.65 8.56 -3.55
CA ALA A 47 -11.72 9.55 -3.45
C ALA A 47 -13.08 8.89 -3.19
N TRP A 48 -13.93 9.58 -2.42
CA TRP A 48 -15.30 9.12 -2.10
C TRP A 48 -16.17 8.86 -3.34
N ASP A 49 -15.95 9.64 -4.40
CA ASP A 49 -16.68 9.50 -5.67
C ASP A 49 -16.35 8.19 -6.40
N LEU A 50 -15.19 7.58 -6.11
CA LEU A 50 -14.74 6.31 -6.68
C LEU A 50 -15.13 5.09 -5.84
N ARG A 51 -15.87 5.27 -4.74
CA ARG A 51 -16.25 4.17 -3.82
C ARG A 51 -16.98 3.00 -4.49
N ALA A 52 -17.70 3.27 -5.59
CA ALA A 52 -18.39 2.21 -6.33
C ALA A 52 -17.41 1.20 -6.98
N SER A 53 -16.20 1.65 -7.32
CA SER A 53 -15.14 0.82 -7.88
C SER A 53 -14.19 0.25 -6.81
N PHE A 54 -14.43 0.56 -5.53
CA PHE A 54 -13.55 0.13 -4.44
C PHE A 54 -13.43 -1.41 -4.35
N PRO A 55 -14.52 -2.21 -4.46
CA PRO A 55 -14.39 -3.67 -4.43
C PRO A 55 -13.48 -4.20 -5.55
N GLU A 56 -13.66 -3.73 -6.78
CA GLU A 56 -12.82 -4.12 -7.91
C GLU A 56 -11.35 -3.74 -7.67
N ALA A 57 -11.09 -2.55 -7.11
CA ALA A 57 -9.74 -2.12 -6.78
C ALA A 57 -9.08 -3.06 -5.75
N VAL A 58 -9.82 -3.46 -4.71
CA VAL A 58 -9.34 -4.41 -3.69
C VAL A 58 -9.03 -5.76 -4.32
N ASP A 59 -9.92 -6.29 -5.17
CA ASP A 59 -9.69 -7.57 -5.85
C ASP A 59 -8.42 -7.56 -6.70
N ASN A 60 -8.16 -6.45 -7.42
CA ASN A 60 -6.94 -6.29 -8.20
C ASN A 60 -5.68 -6.24 -7.32
N VAL A 61 -5.75 -5.56 -6.17
CA VAL A 61 -4.63 -5.49 -5.22
C VAL A 61 -4.34 -6.86 -4.63
N ILE A 62 -5.37 -7.60 -4.21
CA ILE A 62 -5.22 -8.97 -3.67
C ILE A 62 -4.55 -9.84 -4.71
N LYS A 63 -5.09 -9.89 -5.93
CA LYS A 63 -4.52 -10.69 -7.03
C LYS A 63 -3.06 -10.33 -7.30
N ALA A 64 -2.73 -9.04 -7.35
CA ALA A 64 -1.36 -8.59 -7.61
C ALA A 64 -0.40 -8.98 -6.48
N LEU A 65 -0.85 -8.97 -5.21
CA LEU A 65 -0.03 -9.40 -4.07
C LEU A 65 0.15 -10.92 -4.03
N GLU A 66 -0.84 -11.70 -4.47
CA GLU A 66 -0.72 -13.15 -4.64
C GLU A 66 0.28 -13.51 -5.75
N GLU A 67 0.29 -12.77 -6.86
CA GLU A 67 1.25 -12.93 -7.97
C GLU A 67 2.65 -12.42 -7.62
N HIS A 68 2.75 -11.43 -6.72
CA HIS A 68 3.99 -10.81 -6.27
C HIS A 68 4.11 -10.80 -4.74
N PRO A 69 4.27 -11.99 -4.11
CA PRO A 69 4.26 -12.10 -2.66
C PRO A 69 5.36 -11.21 -2.04
N PRO A 70 5.04 -10.50 -0.94
CA PRO A 70 6.03 -9.68 -0.26
C PRO A 70 7.17 -10.55 0.22
N ILE A 71 8.40 -10.05 0.02
CA ILE A 71 9.59 -10.68 0.59
C ILE A 71 9.42 -10.67 2.10
N HIS A 72 9.31 -11.84 2.72
CA HIS A 72 9.37 -11.95 4.18
C HIS A 72 10.77 -11.57 4.61
N GLY A 73 10.93 -10.33 5.10
CA GLY A 73 12.14 -9.96 5.80
C GLY A 73 12.23 -10.82 7.05
N HIS A 74 13.26 -11.67 7.11
CA HIS A 74 13.70 -12.24 8.38
C HIS A 74 14.01 -11.04 9.29
N LEU A 75 13.14 -10.79 10.27
CA LEU A 75 13.50 -9.97 11.42
C LEU A 75 14.66 -10.72 12.10
N PRO A 76 15.86 -10.14 12.24
CA PRO A 76 16.87 -10.74 13.11
C PRO A 76 16.28 -10.85 14.53
N ASP A 77 16.54 -11.99 15.16
CA ASP A 77 16.13 -12.32 16.54
C ASP A 77 16.51 -11.21 17.55
#